data_AF-A0A9W2Y7W3-F1
#
_entry.id   AF-A0A9W2Y7W3-F1
#
_cell.length_a   1.000
_cell.length_b   1.000
_cell.length_c   1.000
_cell.angle_alpha   90.00
_cell.angle_beta   90.00
_cell.angle_gamma   90.00
#
_symmetry.space_group_name_H-M   'P 1'
#
loop_
_entity.id
_entity.type
_entity.pdbx_description
1 polymer ?
#
loop_
_entity_poly.entity_id
_entity_poly.type
_entity_poly.pdbx_seq_one_letter_code
_entity_poly.pdbx_strand_id
1 'polypeptide(L)'
;MMDTASLCLLLCLAQGHYSAADVAKLSLRPDRSLFFWYEEIILSCSAPGGRSDWSVRRNTSKQTVQRCQLGWAVPSGSTCTIEDSDPSDTGVYWCESASGNRSNSVNITVTDFSASFYKDGVFIGTEDKGKKLLRSVSTSDEGFYQCEHPSQGKSPQSWLRVRSQYWVILGHTGFKLGHTGSYLFHTGSYWVILGHTGLILSSYWVILGSYWVILGSYWVIMGSYWVILGS
;
A
#
# COMPACT_ATOMS: atom_id res chain seq x y z
N MET A 1 8.00 56.53 42.70
CA MET A 1 6.58 56.25 42.44
C MET A 1 6.50 55.93 40.96
N MET A 2 6.41 54.65 40.60
CA MET A 2 6.37 54.23 39.20
C MET A 2 4.97 54.49 38.64
N ASP A 3 4.92 55.22 37.53
CA ASP A 3 3.69 55.70 36.91
C ASP A 3 2.83 54.54 36.39
N THR A 4 1.50 54.66 36.43
CA THR A 4 0.57 53.60 36.04
C THR A 4 0.69 53.22 34.56
N ALA A 5 1.17 54.13 33.72
CA ALA A 5 1.51 53.88 32.32
C ALA A 5 2.76 52.98 32.15
N SER A 6 3.70 53.03 33.10
CA SER A 6 4.95 52.26 33.06
C SER A 6 4.73 50.79 33.47
N LEU A 7 3.78 50.54 34.40
CA LEU A 7 3.30 49.19 34.72
C LEU A 7 2.54 48.56 33.55
N CYS A 8 1.81 49.34 32.76
CA CYS A 8 1.05 48.85 31.61
C CYS A 8 1.98 48.35 30.49
N LEU A 9 3.10 49.05 30.24
CA LEU A 9 4.11 48.64 29.25
C LEU A 9 4.87 47.36 29.67
N LEU A 10 5.15 47.20 30.97
CA LEU A 10 5.79 46.01 31.54
C LEU A 10 4.87 44.78 31.51
N LEU A 11 3.55 44.96 31.67
CA LEU A 11 2.57 43.87 31.54
C LEU A 11 2.36 43.44 30.08
N CYS A 12 2.45 44.36 29.11
CA CYS A 12 2.38 44.02 27.69
C CYS A 12 3.60 43.22 27.21
N LEU A 13 4.80 43.43 27.77
CA LEU A 13 6.00 42.64 27.44
C LEU A 13 6.04 41.27 28.15
N ALA A 14 5.24 41.07 29.19
CA ALA A 14 5.11 39.78 29.89
C ALA A 14 4.05 38.86 29.27
N GLN A 15 3.20 39.37 28.37
CA GLN A 15 2.31 38.56 27.56
C GLN A 15 3.04 38.18 26.27
N GLY A 16 3.78 37.08 26.36
CA GLY A 16 4.45 36.47 25.22
C GLY A 16 3.54 36.46 23.99
N HIS A 17 4.10 36.85 22.85
CA HIS A 17 3.44 36.95 21.56
C HIS A 17 2.61 35.70 21.26
N TYR A 18 1.30 35.76 21.48
CA TYR A 18 0.39 34.68 21.10
C TYR A 18 0.04 34.87 19.63
N SER A 19 0.89 34.35 18.76
CA SER A 19 0.66 34.41 17.32
C SER A 19 -0.39 33.35 16.94
N ALA A 20 -1.20 33.62 15.90
CA ALA A 20 -2.11 32.63 15.32
C ALA A 20 -1.41 31.36 14.79
N ALA A 21 -0.06 31.34 14.80
CA ALA A 21 0.76 30.20 14.39
C ALA A 21 0.95 29.15 15.52
N ASP A 22 0.50 29.39 16.75
CA ASP A 22 0.70 28.49 17.91
C ASP A 22 -0.47 27.51 18.18
N VAL A 23 -1.42 27.40 17.25
CA VAL A 23 -2.58 26.50 17.37
C VAL A 23 -2.31 25.18 16.64
N ALA A 24 -2.69 24.05 17.23
CA ALA A 24 -2.53 22.77 16.55
C ALA A 24 -3.36 22.71 15.26
N LYS A 25 -2.84 21.96 14.28
CA LYS A 25 -3.50 21.69 13.01
C LYS A 25 -3.97 20.23 12.97
N LEU A 26 -5.22 20.01 12.61
CA LEU A 26 -5.77 18.69 12.31
C LEU A 26 -5.58 18.37 10.83
N SER A 27 -5.01 17.21 10.54
CA SER A 27 -4.86 16.66 9.20
C SER A 27 -5.49 15.27 9.09
N LEU A 28 -6.01 14.96 7.90
CA LEU A 28 -6.55 13.64 7.56
C LEU A 28 -5.55 12.85 6.73
N ARG A 29 -5.53 11.54 6.95
CA ARG A 29 -4.86 10.60 6.06
C ARG A 29 -5.84 9.47 5.73
N PRO A 30 -6.13 9.25 4.43
CA PRO A 30 -5.78 10.07 3.27
C PRO A 30 -6.39 11.49 3.30
N ASP A 31 -5.78 12.46 2.60
CA ASP A 31 -6.15 13.89 2.63
C ASP A 31 -7.41 14.19 1.78
N ARG A 32 -8.54 13.67 2.24
CA ARG A 32 -9.88 13.87 1.66
C ARG A 32 -10.94 13.84 2.76
N SER A 33 -12.12 14.37 2.47
CA SER A 33 -13.25 14.43 3.42
C SER A 33 -14.36 13.39 3.16
N LEU A 34 -14.31 12.68 2.03
CA LEU A 34 -15.27 11.65 1.65
C LEU A 34 -14.63 10.26 1.73
N PHE A 35 -15.27 9.35 2.45
CA PHE A 35 -14.82 7.98 2.67
C PHE A 35 -15.94 6.98 2.41
N PHE A 36 -15.56 5.76 2.03
CA PHE A 36 -16.48 4.64 1.91
C PHE A 36 -16.53 3.84 3.22
N TRP A 37 -17.62 3.11 3.43
CA TRP A 37 -17.75 2.17 4.55
C TRP A 37 -16.54 1.21 4.62
N TYR A 38 -15.99 1.01 5.83
CA TYR A 38 -14.82 0.17 6.13
C TYR A 38 -13.50 0.71 5.56
N GLU A 39 -13.44 2.00 5.24
CA GLU A 39 -12.15 2.65 5.03
C GLU A 39 -11.53 3.09 6.35
N GLU A 40 -10.22 2.96 6.43
CA GLU A 40 -9.43 3.47 7.53
C GLU A 40 -9.26 4.99 7.41
N ILE A 41 -9.54 5.71 8.50
CA ILE A 41 -9.37 7.17 8.59
C ILE A 41 -8.41 7.49 9.72
N ILE A 42 -7.28 8.12 9.39
CA ILE A 42 -6.30 8.54 10.39
C ILE A 42 -6.39 10.05 10.57
N LEU A 43 -6.80 10.46 11.76
CA LEU A 43 -6.82 11.86 12.21
C LEU A 43 -5.52 12.15 12.96
N SER A 44 -4.80 13.19 12.59
CA SER A 44 -3.53 13.57 13.25
C SER A 44 -3.54 15.03 13.69
N CYS A 45 -3.21 15.28 14.95
CA CYS A 45 -3.03 16.62 15.50
C CYS A 45 -1.54 16.99 15.51
N SER A 46 -1.14 17.99 14.71
CA SER A 46 0.21 18.55 14.72
C SER A 46 0.21 19.88 15.47
N ALA A 47 0.76 19.89 16.69
CA ALA A 47 0.92 21.09 17.52
C ALA A 47 2.35 21.66 17.40
N PRO A 48 2.51 22.99 17.28
CA PRO A 48 3.82 23.65 17.37
C PRO A 48 4.49 23.32 18.71
N GLY A 49 5.79 23.00 18.68
CA GLY A 49 6.57 22.65 19.88
C GLY A 49 6.37 21.23 20.42
N GLY A 50 5.72 20.32 19.68
CA GLY A 50 5.61 18.91 20.07
C GLY A 50 4.72 18.65 21.28
N ARG A 51 3.81 19.58 21.57
CA ARG A 51 2.91 19.50 22.73
C ARG A 51 1.91 18.35 22.58
N SER A 52 1.87 17.45 23.57
CA SER A 52 1.04 16.24 23.59
C SER A 52 -0.31 16.42 24.30
N ASP A 53 -0.68 17.66 24.62
CA ASP A 53 -1.92 18.02 25.32
C ASP A 53 -3.15 18.07 24.39
N TRP A 54 -2.94 17.93 23.08
CA TRP A 54 -3.99 17.95 22.07
C TRP A 54 -4.61 16.58 21.86
N SER A 55 -5.92 16.56 21.69
CA SER A 55 -6.68 15.34 21.46
C SER A 55 -7.74 15.53 20.40
N VAL A 56 -7.94 14.50 19.58
CA VAL A 56 -9.01 14.50 18.60
C VAL A 56 -10.35 14.38 19.30
N ARG A 57 -11.30 15.19 18.88
CA ARG A 57 -12.71 15.11 19.22
C ARG A 57 -13.56 15.02 17.95
N ARG A 58 -14.75 14.47 18.11
CA ARG A 58 -15.75 14.36 17.05
C ARG A 58 -17.12 14.82 17.52
N ASN A 59 -17.92 15.35 16.61
CA ASN A 59 -19.33 15.61 16.78
C ASN A 59 -20.09 14.96 15.63
N THR A 60 -20.91 13.95 15.92
CA THR A 60 -21.60 13.13 14.92
C THR A 60 -23.10 13.26 15.08
N SER A 61 -23.87 12.82 14.09
CA SER A 61 -25.34 12.86 14.15
C SER A 61 -25.92 11.99 15.27
N LYS A 62 -25.25 10.89 15.63
CA LYS A 62 -25.73 9.93 16.65
C LYS A 62 -25.23 10.22 18.06
N GLN A 63 -24.11 10.94 18.22
CA GLN A 63 -23.46 11.13 19.52
C GLN A 63 -22.91 12.56 19.67
N THR A 64 -23.24 13.18 20.80
CA THR A 64 -22.71 14.48 21.22
C THR A 64 -21.26 14.36 21.63
N VAL A 65 -20.44 15.25 21.05
CA VAL A 65 -19.02 15.54 21.34
C VAL A 65 -18.27 14.47 22.15
N GLN A 66 -17.46 13.65 21.48
CA GLN A 66 -16.66 12.62 22.11
C GLN A 66 -15.16 12.84 21.88
N ARG A 67 -14.35 12.53 22.89
CA ARG A 67 -12.89 12.45 22.78
C ARG A 67 -12.50 11.12 22.13
N CYS A 68 -11.39 11.10 21.40
CA CYS A 68 -10.80 9.87 20.87
C CYS A 68 -10.49 8.90 22.01
N GLN A 69 -11.14 7.74 21.96
CA GLN A 69 -11.02 6.68 22.95
C GLN A 69 -11.41 5.33 22.32
N LEU A 70 -10.91 4.25 22.93
CA LEU A 70 -11.29 2.89 22.56
C LEU A 70 -12.81 2.74 22.62
N GLY A 71 -13.38 2.17 21.56
CA GLY A 71 -14.83 2.00 21.37
C GLY A 71 -15.32 2.58 20.04
N TRP A 72 -14.77 3.72 19.62
CA TRP A 72 -15.04 4.27 18.28
C TRP A 72 -13.78 4.55 17.45
N ALA A 73 -12.62 4.71 18.10
CA ALA A 73 -11.33 4.83 17.42
C ALA A 73 -10.18 4.33 18.30
N VAL A 74 -9.02 4.11 17.69
CA VAL A 74 -7.79 3.70 18.37
C VAL A 74 -6.90 4.93 18.58
N PRO A 75 -6.70 5.40 19.82
CA PRO A 75 -5.79 6.50 20.11
C PRO A 75 -4.32 6.02 20.08
N SER A 76 -3.45 6.79 19.43
CA SER A 76 -2.01 6.54 19.38
C SER A 76 -1.24 7.88 19.42
N GLY A 77 -0.91 8.34 20.63
CA GLY A 77 -0.27 9.65 20.80
C GLY A 77 -1.16 10.79 20.33
N SER A 78 -0.70 11.58 19.34
CA SER A 78 -1.48 12.66 18.73
C SER A 78 -2.36 12.21 17.55
N THR A 79 -2.37 10.91 17.24
CA THR A 79 -3.21 10.33 16.18
C THR A 79 -4.41 9.58 16.74
N CYS A 80 -5.50 9.57 15.98
CA CYS A 80 -6.72 8.85 16.27
C CYS A 80 -7.16 8.11 15.01
N THR A 81 -7.19 6.78 15.06
CA THR A 81 -7.47 5.94 13.90
C THR A 81 -8.86 5.34 14.00
N ILE A 82 -9.71 5.61 13.01
CA ILE A 82 -10.98 4.91 12.81
C ILE A 82 -10.66 3.76 11.85
N GLU A 83 -10.68 2.52 12.33
CA GLU A 83 -10.29 1.34 11.54
C GLU A 83 -11.41 0.94 10.57
N ASP A 84 -12.64 0.88 11.06
CA ASP A 84 -13.83 0.48 10.30
C ASP A 84 -14.85 1.62 10.29
N SER A 85 -14.65 2.60 9.41
CA SER A 85 -15.56 3.76 9.32
C SER A 85 -16.98 3.34 8.96
N ASP A 86 -17.96 3.79 9.73
CA ASP A 86 -19.40 3.56 9.53
C ASP A 86 -20.09 4.86 9.11
N PRO A 87 -21.23 4.83 8.37
CA PRO A 87 -22.01 6.04 8.07
C PRO A 87 -22.33 6.89 9.31
N SER A 88 -22.40 6.29 10.51
CA SER A 88 -22.58 6.99 11.78
C SER A 88 -21.38 7.83 12.23
N ASP A 89 -20.18 7.58 11.69
CA ASP A 89 -18.99 8.41 11.94
C ASP A 89 -19.03 9.73 11.15
N THR A 90 -20.02 9.93 10.28
CA THR A 90 -20.24 11.20 9.59
C THR A 90 -20.44 12.34 10.59
N GLY A 91 -19.62 13.37 10.46
CA GLY A 91 -19.61 14.47 11.42
C GLY A 91 -18.41 15.39 11.32
N VAL A 92 -18.29 16.26 12.32
CA VAL A 92 -17.25 17.29 12.40
C VAL A 92 -16.19 16.89 13.41
N TYR A 93 -14.92 17.00 13.02
CA TYR A 93 -13.76 16.58 13.80
C TYR A 93 -12.82 17.76 14.04
N TRP A 94 -12.20 17.83 15.22
CA TRP A 94 -11.22 18.86 15.60
C TRP A 94 -10.25 18.34 16.66
N CYS A 95 -9.11 19.02 16.85
CA CYS A 95 -8.23 18.82 17.98
C CYS A 95 -8.58 19.83 19.09
N GLU A 96 -8.57 19.37 20.33
CA GLU A 96 -8.80 20.18 21.52
C GLU A 96 -7.70 19.96 22.55
N SER A 97 -7.15 21.06 23.06
CA SER A 97 -6.13 21.10 24.11
C SER A 97 -6.75 21.05 25.52
N ALA A 98 -5.92 20.80 26.54
CA ALA A 98 -6.36 20.83 27.94
C ALA A 98 -6.88 22.21 28.39
N SER A 99 -6.41 23.30 27.76
CA SER A 99 -6.88 24.67 28.02
C SER A 99 -8.14 25.06 27.25
N GLY A 100 -8.74 24.13 26.50
CA GLY A 100 -9.96 24.37 25.72
C GLY A 100 -9.73 25.06 24.37
N ASN A 101 -8.48 25.29 23.95
CA ASN A 101 -8.20 25.80 22.59
C ASN A 101 -8.54 24.74 21.54
N ARG A 102 -9.10 25.19 20.41
CA ARG A 102 -9.57 24.35 19.29
C ARG A 102 -8.75 24.58 18.02
N SER A 103 -8.39 23.51 17.32
CA SER A 103 -7.78 23.58 15.99
C SER A 103 -8.80 23.94 14.89
N ASN A 104 -8.35 23.90 13.63
CA ASN A 104 -9.27 23.78 12.49
C ASN A 104 -10.20 22.57 12.66
N SER A 105 -11.38 22.66 12.05
CA SER A 105 -12.34 21.56 11.99
C SER A 105 -12.40 21.01 10.58
N VAL A 106 -12.60 19.70 10.47
CA VAL A 106 -12.83 18.99 9.21
C VAL A 106 -14.19 18.31 9.26
N ASN A 107 -14.90 18.29 8.15
CA ASN A 107 -16.16 17.57 8.03
C ASN A 107 -15.89 16.26 7.27
N ILE A 108 -16.24 15.13 7.86
CA ILE A 108 -16.05 13.81 7.31
C ILE A 108 -17.41 13.24 6.95
N THR A 109 -17.53 12.74 5.73
CA THR A 109 -18.72 12.04 5.25
C THR A 109 -18.35 10.62 4.90
N VAL A 110 -19.03 9.66 5.52
CA VAL A 110 -18.89 8.23 5.24
C VAL A 110 -20.15 7.76 4.51
N THR A 111 -19.99 7.17 3.33
CA THR A 111 -21.11 6.73 2.49
C THR A 111 -21.21 5.20 2.37
N ASP A 112 -22.44 4.71 2.28
CA ASP A 112 -22.82 3.27 2.20
C ASP A 112 -23.71 2.95 0.99
N PHE A 113 -23.56 3.68 -0.12
CA PHE A 113 -24.35 3.37 -1.32
C PHE A 113 -23.82 2.12 -2.03
N SER A 114 -24.74 1.35 -2.60
CA SER A 114 -24.40 0.29 -3.54
C SER A 114 -24.02 0.88 -4.89
N ALA A 115 -23.03 0.32 -5.57
CA ALA A 115 -22.66 0.74 -6.92
C ALA A 115 -22.53 -0.46 -7.84
N SER A 116 -23.07 -0.35 -9.05
CA SER A 116 -22.91 -1.35 -10.09
C SER A 116 -21.63 -1.07 -10.87
N PHE A 117 -20.80 -2.08 -11.08
CA PHE A 117 -19.52 -1.95 -11.78
C PHE A 117 -19.58 -2.63 -13.13
N TYR A 118 -18.89 -2.05 -14.10
CA TYR A 118 -18.77 -2.57 -15.46
C TYR A 118 -17.31 -2.58 -15.92
N LYS A 119 -16.96 -3.59 -16.72
CA LYS A 119 -15.69 -3.72 -17.43
C LYS A 119 -15.96 -3.90 -18.91
N ASP A 120 -15.40 -3.05 -19.76
CA ASP A 120 -15.57 -3.09 -21.22
C ASP A 120 -17.07 -3.08 -21.61
N GLY A 121 -17.90 -2.37 -20.83
CA GLY A 121 -19.35 -2.30 -20.99
C GLY A 121 -20.14 -3.47 -20.39
N VAL A 122 -19.47 -4.54 -19.93
CA VAL A 122 -20.09 -5.73 -19.33
C VAL A 122 -20.23 -5.56 -17.83
N PHE A 123 -21.40 -5.90 -17.27
CA PHE A 123 -21.63 -5.86 -15.83
C PHE A 123 -20.78 -6.90 -15.10
N ILE A 124 -20.01 -6.46 -14.10
CA ILE A 124 -19.10 -7.31 -13.30
C ILE A 124 -19.55 -7.45 -11.84
N GLY A 125 -20.71 -6.91 -11.47
CA GLY A 125 -21.29 -7.03 -10.14
C GLY A 125 -21.65 -5.70 -9.48
N THR A 126 -22.53 -5.77 -8.48
CA THR A 126 -22.92 -4.65 -7.62
C THR A 126 -22.27 -4.83 -6.26
N GLU A 127 -21.64 -3.78 -5.75
CA GLU A 127 -21.00 -3.79 -4.42
C GLU A 127 -21.74 -2.82 -3.53
N ASP A 128 -22.19 -3.27 -2.35
CA ASP A 128 -23.01 -2.48 -1.42
C ASP A 128 -22.25 -1.33 -0.73
N LYS A 129 -20.94 -1.22 -0.97
CA LYS A 129 -20.05 -0.26 -0.31
C LYS A 129 -19.42 0.74 -1.29
N GLY A 130 -19.91 0.78 -2.54
CA GLY A 130 -19.40 1.68 -3.57
C GLY A 130 -17.94 1.41 -4.01
N LYS A 131 -17.32 0.32 -3.54
CA LYS A 131 -15.92 -0.03 -3.78
C LYS A 131 -15.77 -1.49 -4.21
N LYS A 132 -15.16 -1.71 -5.37
CA LYS A 132 -14.84 -3.06 -5.89
C LYS A 132 -13.37 -3.38 -5.67
N LEU A 133 -13.08 -4.51 -5.02
CA LEU A 133 -11.73 -5.02 -4.82
C LEU A 133 -11.45 -6.19 -5.77
N LEU A 134 -10.47 -6.03 -6.65
CA LEU A 134 -9.97 -7.11 -7.50
C LEU A 134 -8.87 -7.88 -6.74
N ARG A 135 -9.15 -9.12 -6.31
CA ARG A 135 -8.23 -9.88 -5.43
C ARG A 135 -7.08 -10.56 -6.17
N SER A 136 -7.30 -11.01 -7.40
CA SER A 136 -6.34 -11.79 -8.17
C SER A 136 -6.19 -11.19 -9.57
N VAL A 137 -5.56 -10.03 -9.63
CA VAL A 137 -5.42 -9.25 -10.87
C VAL A 137 -4.48 -9.94 -11.83
N SER A 138 -4.95 -10.17 -13.06
CA SER A 138 -4.20 -10.74 -14.17
C SER A 138 -4.37 -9.90 -15.44
N THR A 139 -3.68 -10.26 -16.52
CA THR A 139 -3.76 -9.51 -17.79
C THR A 139 -5.17 -9.46 -18.38
N SER A 140 -6.07 -10.39 -18.01
CA SER A 140 -7.48 -10.33 -18.44
C SER A 140 -8.28 -9.21 -17.74
N ASP A 141 -7.78 -8.68 -16.63
CA ASP A 141 -8.43 -7.61 -15.89
C ASP A 141 -8.15 -6.22 -16.47
N GLU A 142 -7.27 -6.11 -17.47
CA GLU A 142 -7.06 -4.87 -18.22
C GLU A 142 -8.29 -4.51 -19.06
N GLY A 143 -8.68 -3.23 -19.07
CA GLY A 143 -9.85 -2.75 -19.80
C GLY A 143 -10.39 -1.41 -19.31
N PHE A 144 -11.54 -1.01 -19.88
CA PHE A 144 -12.27 0.19 -19.47
C PHE A 144 -13.23 -0.11 -18.32
N TYR A 145 -13.06 0.58 -17.20
CA TYR A 145 -13.91 0.47 -16.02
C TYR A 145 -14.81 1.69 -15.88
N GLN A 146 -16.05 1.45 -15.46
CA GLN A 146 -17.00 2.47 -15.05
C GLN A 146 -17.87 1.92 -13.92
N CYS A 147 -18.33 2.80 -13.04
CA CYS A 147 -19.33 2.48 -12.03
C CYS A 147 -20.62 3.25 -12.28
N GLU A 148 -21.71 2.77 -11.71
CA GLU A 148 -23.02 3.39 -11.79
C GLU A 148 -23.57 3.57 -10.38
N HIS A 149 -23.81 4.83 -10.02
CA HIS A 149 -24.45 5.22 -8.77
C HIS A 149 -25.96 5.07 -8.88
N PRO A 150 -26.67 4.59 -7.85
CA PRO A 150 -28.11 4.33 -7.90
C PRO A 150 -28.94 5.56 -8.28
N SER A 151 -28.52 6.74 -7.85
CA SER A 151 -29.20 8.01 -8.10
C SER A 151 -28.45 9.02 -8.98
N GLN A 152 -27.15 8.84 -9.22
CA GLN A 152 -26.33 9.82 -9.95
C GLN A 152 -25.93 9.33 -11.35
N GLY A 153 -26.27 8.08 -11.70
CA GLY A 153 -25.97 7.50 -13.01
C GLY A 153 -24.53 7.04 -13.14
N LYS A 154 -24.06 6.94 -14.39
CA LYS A 154 -22.77 6.34 -14.74
C LYS A 154 -21.60 7.31 -14.60
N SER A 155 -20.50 6.82 -14.05
CA SER A 155 -19.22 7.53 -14.03
C SER A 155 -18.60 7.62 -15.42
N PRO A 156 -17.66 8.54 -15.65
CA PRO A 156 -16.75 8.47 -16.79
C PRO A 156 -16.00 7.13 -16.81
N GLN A 157 -15.65 6.67 -18.01
CA GLN A 157 -14.82 5.48 -18.19
C GLN A 157 -13.35 5.78 -17.88
N SER A 158 -12.67 4.84 -17.24
CA SER A 158 -11.25 4.90 -16.94
C SER A 158 -10.54 3.62 -17.37
N TRP A 159 -9.38 3.74 -18.02
CA TRP A 159 -8.57 2.59 -18.42
C TRP A 159 -7.74 2.06 -17.26
N LEU A 160 -7.97 0.82 -16.85
CA LEU A 160 -7.13 0.12 -15.89
C LEU A 160 -6.10 -0.71 -16.65
N ARG A 161 -4.82 -0.30 -16.59
CA ARG A 161 -3.72 -1.05 -17.17
C ARG A 161 -3.14 -2.02 -16.15
N VAL A 162 -3.12 -3.31 -16.48
CA VAL A 162 -2.48 -4.32 -15.63
C VAL A 162 -1.03 -4.47 -16.05
N ARG A 163 -0.11 -4.23 -15.12
CA ARG A 163 1.32 -4.53 -15.32
C ARG A 163 1.67 -5.73 -14.46
N SER A 164 2.12 -6.80 -15.10
CA SER A 164 2.79 -7.89 -14.39
C SER A 164 4.10 -7.35 -13.81
N GLN A 165 4.30 -7.49 -12.50
CA GLN A 165 5.60 -7.25 -11.87
C GLN A 165 6.55 -8.39 -12.25
N TYR A 166 7.09 -8.33 -13.46
CA TYR A 166 8.35 -9.01 -13.75
C TYR A 166 9.45 -8.09 -13.23
N TRP A 167 10.11 -8.45 -12.13
CA TRP A 167 11.40 -7.87 -11.79
C TRP A 167 12.38 -8.31 -12.87
N VAL A 168 12.60 -7.46 -13.88
CA VAL A 168 13.78 -7.59 -14.71
C VAL A 168 14.93 -7.11 -13.84
N ILE A 169 15.58 -8.03 -13.15
CA ILE A 169 16.89 -7.75 -12.55
C ILE A 169 17.83 -7.54 -13.75
N LEU A 170 18.04 -6.27 -14.14
CA LEU A 170 19.15 -5.88 -15.03
C LEU A 170 20.45 -5.87 -14.20
N GLY A 171 20.80 -7.06 -13.70
CA GLY A 171 22.10 -7.42 -13.18
C GLY A 171 22.57 -8.60 -14.02
N HIS A 172 23.83 -8.58 -14.44
CA HIS A 172 24.40 -9.50 -15.42
C HIS A 172 23.90 -10.96 -15.25
N THR A 173 23.19 -11.44 -16.29
CA THR A 173 22.60 -12.78 -16.51
C THR A 173 21.26 -13.11 -15.82
N GLY A 174 20.16 -13.07 -16.59
CA GLY A 174 18.97 -13.89 -16.35
C GLY A 174 17.62 -13.27 -16.69
N PHE A 175 17.06 -13.61 -17.86
CA PHE A 175 15.67 -13.35 -18.27
C PHE A 175 14.80 -14.52 -17.77
N LYS A 176 13.82 -14.27 -16.89
CA LYS A 176 12.83 -15.28 -16.47
C LYS A 176 11.44 -14.90 -17.00
N LEU A 177 10.93 -15.69 -17.94
CA LEU A 177 9.50 -15.84 -18.21
C LEU A 177 9.08 -17.23 -17.70
N GLY A 178 7.93 -17.29 -17.03
CA GLY A 178 7.27 -18.57 -16.81
C GLY A 178 6.19 -18.52 -15.73
N HIS A 179 4.94 -18.51 -16.16
CA HIS A 179 3.89 -19.21 -15.43
C HIS A 179 3.66 -20.55 -16.14
N THR A 180 3.53 -21.61 -15.34
CA THR A 180 3.36 -23.05 -15.67
C THR A 180 4.63 -23.86 -16.01
N GLY A 181 5.08 -24.64 -15.03
CA GLY A 181 5.86 -25.88 -15.21
C GLY A 181 7.39 -25.79 -15.11
N SER A 182 7.95 -25.96 -13.91
CA SER A 182 9.22 -26.65 -13.56
C SER A 182 9.75 -26.17 -12.20
N TYR A 183 9.94 -27.10 -11.25
CA TYR A 183 10.48 -26.80 -9.93
C TYR A 183 12.01 -26.90 -9.94
N LEU A 184 12.71 -25.86 -9.49
CA LEU A 184 14.16 -25.85 -9.25
C LEU A 184 14.39 -25.84 -7.74
N PHE A 185 15.04 -26.88 -7.20
CA PHE A 185 15.48 -26.90 -5.81
C PHE A 185 16.95 -26.47 -5.72
N HIS A 186 17.29 -25.63 -4.74
CA HIS A 186 18.67 -25.26 -4.43
C HIS A 186 19.21 -26.14 -3.30
N THR A 187 20.24 -26.93 -3.57
CA THR A 187 21.15 -27.46 -2.54
C THR A 187 22.60 -27.31 -3.02
N GLY A 188 23.29 -26.28 -2.55
CA GLY A 188 24.74 -26.12 -2.75
C GLY A 188 25.19 -25.82 -4.18
N SER A 189 26.48 -25.50 -4.34
CA SER A 189 27.13 -24.89 -5.51
C SER A 189 27.15 -25.71 -6.82
N TYR A 190 26.24 -26.66 -6.99
CA TYR A 190 26.08 -27.47 -8.18
C TYR A 190 24.63 -27.41 -8.67
N TRP A 191 24.44 -26.94 -9.90
CA TRP A 191 23.14 -26.89 -10.55
C TRP A 191 22.71 -28.29 -11.00
N VAL A 192 21.52 -28.73 -10.58
CA VAL A 192 20.88 -29.94 -11.11
C VAL A 192 19.64 -29.51 -11.87
N ILE A 193 19.65 -29.65 -13.18
CA ILE A 193 18.47 -29.45 -14.03
C ILE A 193 17.93 -30.84 -14.39
N LEU A 194 16.76 -31.18 -13.86
CA LEU A 194 16.02 -32.40 -14.22
C LEU A 194 15.10 -32.08 -15.39
N GLY A 195 15.56 -32.38 -16.61
CA GLY A 195 14.75 -32.37 -17.83
C GLY A 195 14.48 -33.80 -18.32
N HIS A 196 13.35 -34.00 -19.00
CA HIS A 196 12.90 -35.31 -19.52
C HIS A 196 13.78 -35.89 -20.66
N THR A 197 14.91 -35.26 -21.01
CA THR A 197 15.85 -35.76 -22.03
C THR A 197 17.34 -35.69 -21.64
N GLY A 198 17.66 -35.62 -20.34
CA GLY A 198 19.03 -35.83 -19.86
C GLY A 198 19.56 -34.78 -18.87
N LEU A 199 20.72 -35.08 -18.30
CA LEU A 199 21.32 -34.39 -17.13
C LEU A 199 22.73 -33.89 -17.51
N ILE A 200 23.00 -32.60 -17.33
CA ILE A 200 24.33 -31.99 -17.59
C ILE A 200 24.97 -31.60 -16.25
N LEU A 201 26.15 -32.15 -15.97
CA LEU A 201 27.00 -31.79 -14.81
C LEU A 201 28.30 -31.17 -15.33
N SER A 202 28.65 -29.95 -14.89
CA SER A 202 29.78 -29.19 -15.44
C SER A 202 30.93 -29.03 -14.45
N SER A 203 32.13 -29.33 -14.93
CA SER A 203 33.29 -28.40 -14.86
C SER A 203 34.37 -28.73 -15.91
N TYR A 204 34.27 -29.86 -16.62
CA TYR A 204 35.07 -30.17 -17.82
C TYR A 204 34.14 -30.69 -18.91
N TRP A 205 34.32 -30.23 -20.15
CA TRP A 205 33.40 -30.45 -21.27
C TRP A 205 33.16 -31.95 -21.53
N VAL A 206 31.94 -32.42 -21.28
CA VAL A 206 31.46 -33.75 -21.67
C VAL A 206 30.09 -33.57 -22.29
N ILE A 207 30.03 -33.56 -23.62
CA ILE A 207 28.76 -33.65 -24.36
C ILE A 207 28.48 -35.14 -24.54
N LEU A 208 27.52 -35.72 -23.82
CA LEU A 208 27.12 -37.11 -24.03
C LEU A 208 26.08 -37.20 -25.16
N GLY A 209 26.55 -37.40 -26.39
CA GLY A 209 25.73 -37.76 -27.54
C GLY A 209 25.88 -39.24 -27.88
N SER A 210 24.82 -39.89 -28.37
CA SER A 210 24.72 -41.34 -28.61
C SER A 210 25.72 -41.95 -29.61
N TYR A 211 26.59 -41.16 -30.23
CA TYR A 211 27.70 -41.63 -31.06
C TYR A 211 28.90 -40.69 -30.90
N TRP A 212 29.71 -40.92 -29.85
CA TRP A 212 31.02 -40.30 -29.58
C TRP A 212 31.04 -39.02 -28.74
N VAL A 213 32.08 -38.95 -27.90
CA VAL A 213 32.48 -37.80 -27.09
C VAL A 213 34.00 -37.72 -27.16
N ILE A 214 34.55 -36.53 -27.44
CA ILE A 214 35.99 -36.29 -27.57
C ILE A 214 36.41 -35.22 -26.54
N LEU A 215 37.43 -35.50 -25.71
CA LEU A 215 38.38 -34.51 -25.15
C LEU A 215 39.79 -35.14 -24.94
N GLY A 216 40.86 -34.49 -25.46
CA GLY A 216 42.27 -34.97 -25.70
C GLY A 216 43.06 -35.62 -24.55
N SER A 217 44.35 -36.01 -24.67
CA SER A 217 45.33 -36.04 -25.77
C SER A 217 46.04 -37.42 -25.89
N TYR A 218 45.67 -38.41 -25.08
CA TYR A 218 46.19 -39.78 -25.11
C TYR A 218 45.01 -40.72 -24.87
N TRP A 219 44.79 -41.70 -25.76
CA TRP A 219 43.49 -42.38 -25.86
C TRP A 219 43.60 -43.91 -25.75
N VAL A 220 42.62 -44.52 -25.08
CA VAL A 220 42.28 -45.94 -25.24
C VAL A 220 40.77 -46.03 -25.43
N ILE A 221 40.32 -46.58 -26.56
CA ILE A 221 38.89 -46.80 -26.85
C ILE A 221 38.62 -48.30 -26.76
N MET A 222 37.74 -48.71 -25.84
CA MET A 222 37.20 -50.08 -25.78
C MET A 222 35.80 -50.09 -26.41
N GLY A 223 35.70 -50.58 -27.64
CA GLY A 223 34.42 -50.94 -28.27
C GLY A 223 34.22 -52.45 -28.25
N SER A 224 32.97 -52.92 -28.36
CA SER A 224 32.59 -54.33 -28.22
C SER A 224 33.29 -55.31 -29.18
N TYR A 225 34.03 -54.82 -30.19
CA TYR A 225 34.70 -55.67 -31.17
C TYR A 225 36.14 -55.26 -31.53
N TRP A 226 36.64 -54.07 -31.16
CA TRP A 226 38.02 -53.66 -31.46
C TRP A 226 38.54 -52.60 -30.50
N VAL A 227 39.88 -52.52 -30.42
CA VAL A 227 40.64 -51.53 -29.65
C VAL A 227 41.70 -50.92 -30.57
N ILE A 228 41.77 -49.59 -30.63
CA ILE A 228 42.85 -48.87 -31.32
C ILE A 228 43.56 -47.99 -30.30
N LEU A 229 44.90 -48.06 -30.28
CA LEU A 229 45.78 -47.25 -29.44
C LEU A 229 46.37 -46.13 -30.28
N GLY A 230 46.12 -44.88 -29.89
CA GLY A 230 46.73 -43.69 -30.47
C GLY A 230 47.61 -43.01 -29.43
N SER A 231 48.90 -42.89 -29.74
CA SER A 231 49.91 -42.13 -28.98
C SER A 231 49.62 -40.64 -28.99
#